data_AF-A0A8C5MXZ5-F1
#
_entry.id   AF-A0A8C5MXZ5-F1
#
_cell.length_a   1.000
_cell.length_b   1.000
_cell.length_c   1.000
_cell.angle_alpha   90.00
_cell.angle_beta   90.00
_cell.angle_gamma   90.00
#
_symmetry.space_group_name_H-M   'P 1'
#
loop_
_entity.id
_entity.type
_entity.pdbx_description
1 polymer ?
#
loop_
_entity_poly.entity_id
_entity_poly.type
_entity_poly.pdbx_seq_one_letter_code
_entity_poly.pdbx_strand_id
1 'polypeptide(L)'
;MELSRRVSHLPTAWMSLLRWKLCKIMAAIVPKKDAPGVDFCGVDKYYYIVRSDINSYMRSTNFNKGDKLHVLSLHPACSNGDHYLAHEDGLFIIKGTNYRCVTNLNKDDDAVVYSLHPSCQGGDHYLSAFGKFYIIYQNQGVYRRTKNIKTYEDGAESFLHSDCKDGLYYFGIKSYYYFMKPKNEWGIQYYRCTNYNTNKGGETFSFHPSIINFLPGGLGITHGPSAGVWNCIKTIKNDSKATITWTNKISVTHGYAKEKMSSTEHNWNIAASMSLETGGLTALLVKSQFSFSASYGGSSINTERENWNQSSVTEETISLQLQPDQAVYIWQYQLSLGSEAVLFCRDLKFKDNPKPPTASPFSS
;
A
#
# COMPACT_ATOMS: atom_id res chain seq x y z
N MET A 1 50.14 44.62 13.17
CA MET A 1 48.84 44.60 13.87
C MET A 1 47.99 43.50 13.22
N GLU A 2 48.02 42.32 13.83
CA GLU A 2 47.12 41.22 13.55
C GLU A 2 45.68 41.61 13.90
N LEU A 3 44.72 41.22 13.06
CA LEU A 3 43.34 41.05 13.48
C LEU A 3 42.75 39.84 12.75
N SER A 4 42.86 38.72 13.46
CA SER A 4 42.14 37.46 13.26
C SER A 4 40.64 37.69 13.19
N ARG A 5 39.98 37.20 12.13
CA ARG A 5 38.53 36.95 12.11
C ARG A 5 38.28 35.47 11.89
N ARG A 6 37.86 34.81 12.97
CA ARG A 6 37.35 33.44 13.02
C ARG A 6 36.13 33.31 12.12
N VAL A 7 36.20 32.41 11.15
CA VAL A 7 35.02 31.86 10.46
C VAL A 7 34.47 30.76 11.36
N SER A 8 33.27 30.96 11.90
CA SER A 8 32.53 29.93 12.64
C SER A 8 31.97 28.91 11.65
N HIS A 9 32.56 27.72 11.65
CA HIS A 9 31.93 26.53 11.09
C HIS A 9 30.66 26.20 11.90
N LEU A 10 29.49 26.39 11.28
CA LEU A 10 28.24 25.80 11.76
C LEU A 10 28.26 24.30 11.44
N PRO A 11 28.04 23.39 12.42
CA PRO A 11 28.05 21.96 12.15
C PRO A 11 26.79 21.55 11.38
N THR A 12 27.00 20.86 10.26
CA THR A 12 26.00 20.17 9.42
C THR A 12 25.11 19.19 10.18
N ALA A 13 25.41 18.91 11.45
CA ALA A 13 24.66 18.03 12.35
C ALA A 13 23.32 18.61 12.86
N TRP A 14 23.11 19.93 12.81
CA TRP A 14 21.85 20.51 13.32
C TRP A 14 20.68 20.40 12.33
N MET A 15 20.94 20.33 11.01
CA MET A 15 19.88 20.09 10.02
C MET A 15 19.44 18.62 9.94
N SER A 16 20.29 17.66 10.33
CA SER A 16 19.90 16.24 10.41
C SER A 16 19.05 15.93 11.65
N LEU A 17 19.27 16.64 12.76
CA LEU A 17 18.49 16.49 14.00
C LEU A 17 17.11 17.15 13.95
N LEU A 18 16.95 18.28 13.25
CA LEU A 18 15.64 18.91 13.02
C LEU A 18 14.76 18.12 12.04
N ARG A 19 15.36 17.33 11.14
CA ARG A 19 14.63 16.35 10.30
C ARG A 19 14.13 15.12 11.07
N TRP A 20 14.74 14.79 12.21
CA TRP A 20 14.38 13.63 13.03
C TRP A 20 13.36 13.92 14.13
N LYS A 21 13.11 15.20 14.45
CA LYS A 21 12.10 15.64 15.44
C LYS A 21 10.77 16.08 14.83
N LEU A 22 10.64 16.08 13.51
CA LEU A 22 9.33 16.10 12.86
C LEU A 22 8.70 14.74 13.11
N CYS A 23 7.65 14.74 13.95
CA CYS A 23 6.70 13.66 14.22
C CYS A 23 7.01 12.43 13.38
N LYS A 24 7.61 11.38 13.96
CA LYS A 24 7.79 10.08 13.31
C LYS A 24 6.39 9.71 12.83
N ILE A 25 6.06 9.98 11.56
CA ILE A 25 4.81 9.54 10.96
C ILE A 25 4.99 8.05 10.90
N MET A 26 4.53 7.37 11.95
CA MET A 26 4.61 5.93 12.04
C MET A 26 3.58 5.43 11.04
N ALA A 27 4.07 5.08 9.84
CA ALA A 27 3.23 4.47 8.83
C ALA A 27 2.37 3.38 9.47
N ALA A 28 1.08 3.46 9.23
CA ALA A 28 0.07 2.52 9.70
C ALA A 28 -0.53 1.77 8.51
N ILE A 29 -1.19 0.65 8.80
CA ILE A 29 -2.00 -0.05 7.81
C ILE A 29 -3.25 0.79 7.52
N VAL A 30 -3.60 0.89 6.23
CA VAL A 30 -4.84 1.57 5.81
C VAL A 30 -6.03 0.73 6.29
N PRO A 31 -6.99 1.27 7.06
CA PRO A 31 -8.17 0.53 7.51
C PRO A 31 -9.10 0.20 6.33
N LYS A 32 -9.95 -0.83 6.49
CA LYS A 32 -10.91 -1.25 5.46
C LYS A 32 -11.71 -0.10 4.83
N LYS A 33 -12.20 0.85 5.65
CA LYS A 33 -12.99 2.01 5.19
C LYS A 33 -12.25 2.90 4.18
N ASP A 34 -10.92 2.91 4.23
CA ASP A 34 -10.05 3.73 3.38
C ASP A 34 -9.35 2.85 2.30
N ALA A 35 -9.64 1.54 2.27
CA ALA A 35 -9.09 0.56 1.35
C ALA A 35 -10.21 -0.32 0.75
N PRO A 36 -11.11 0.27 -0.07
CA PRO A 36 -12.17 -0.48 -0.74
C PRO A 36 -11.58 -1.60 -1.62
N GLY A 37 -12.28 -2.72 -1.69
CA GLY A 37 -11.81 -3.90 -2.42
C GLY A 37 -10.68 -4.69 -1.74
N VAL A 38 -10.32 -4.34 -0.50
CA VAL A 38 -9.38 -5.11 0.34
C VAL A 38 -10.12 -5.82 1.46
N ASP A 39 -9.93 -7.13 1.60
CA ASP A 39 -10.51 -7.90 2.70
C ASP A 39 -9.65 -9.10 3.07
N PHE A 40 -9.90 -9.60 4.27
CA PHE A 40 -9.31 -10.82 4.79
C PHE A 40 -10.40 -11.87 4.90
N CYS A 41 -10.09 -13.09 4.54
CA CYS A 41 -11.00 -14.21 4.76
C CYS A 41 -10.23 -15.50 4.94
N GLY A 42 -10.92 -16.58 5.29
CA GLY A 42 -10.27 -17.88 5.31
C GLY A 42 -11.24 -19.03 5.47
N VAL A 43 -10.81 -20.17 4.93
CA VAL A 43 -11.54 -21.42 5.00
C VAL A 43 -10.55 -22.56 5.11
N ASP A 44 -10.94 -23.60 5.84
CA ASP A 44 -10.10 -24.73 6.22
C ASP A 44 -8.80 -24.33 6.92
N LYS A 45 -7.70 -24.37 6.19
CA LYS A 45 -6.35 -24.02 6.65
C LYS A 45 -5.79 -22.82 5.92
N TYR A 46 -6.56 -22.23 5.00
CA TYR A 46 -6.11 -21.16 4.13
C TYR A 46 -6.66 -19.82 4.61
N TYR A 47 -5.74 -18.89 4.70
CA TYR A 47 -5.96 -17.48 4.97
C TYR A 47 -5.79 -16.74 3.64
N TYR A 48 -6.66 -15.76 3.38
CA TYR A 48 -6.62 -14.96 2.17
C TYR A 48 -6.55 -13.47 2.52
N ILE A 49 -5.83 -12.74 1.68
CA ILE A 49 -5.86 -11.27 1.62
C ILE A 49 -6.24 -10.93 0.19
N VAL A 50 -7.45 -10.44 -0.01
CA VAL A 50 -7.90 -9.98 -1.32
C VAL A 50 -7.51 -8.52 -1.47
N ARG A 51 -6.93 -8.18 -2.62
CA ARG A 51 -6.48 -6.84 -3.00
C ARG A 51 -7.02 -6.53 -4.40
N SER A 52 -8.31 -6.26 -4.50
CA SER A 52 -8.96 -6.03 -5.81
C SER A 52 -8.46 -4.75 -6.48
N ASP A 53 -7.95 -3.80 -5.68
CA ASP A 53 -7.31 -2.57 -6.14
C ASP A 53 -6.06 -2.82 -7.00
N ILE A 54 -5.41 -3.97 -6.84
CA ILE A 54 -4.29 -4.43 -7.68
C ILE A 54 -4.62 -5.76 -8.39
N ASN A 55 -5.91 -6.08 -8.52
CA ASN A 55 -6.44 -7.30 -9.16
C ASN A 55 -5.71 -8.59 -8.73
N SER A 56 -5.41 -8.71 -7.45
CA SER A 56 -4.65 -9.84 -6.92
C SER A 56 -5.18 -10.28 -5.57
N TYR A 57 -4.85 -11.51 -5.16
CA TYR A 57 -5.01 -11.93 -3.78
C TYR A 57 -3.88 -12.85 -3.35
N MET A 58 -3.58 -12.82 -2.06
CA MET A 58 -2.61 -13.72 -1.43
C MET A 58 -3.35 -14.82 -0.69
N ARG A 59 -2.90 -16.07 -0.85
CA ARG A 59 -3.28 -17.22 -0.03
C ARG A 59 -2.08 -17.65 0.81
N SER A 60 -2.30 -17.91 2.09
CA SER A 60 -1.31 -18.42 3.03
C SER A 60 -1.91 -19.52 3.90
N THR A 61 -1.08 -20.38 4.51
CA THR A 61 -1.54 -21.28 5.58
C THR A 61 -1.31 -20.74 6.98
N ASN A 62 -0.52 -19.67 7.13
CA ASN A 62 -0.25 -19.03 8.41
C ASN A 62 0.37 -17.64 8.21
N PHE A 63 -0.36 -16.58 8.57
CA PHE A 63 0.14 -15.21 8.46
C PHE A 63 1.24 -14.84 9.46
N ASN A 64 1.31 -15.50 10.62
CA ASN A 64 2.35 -15.27 11.61
C ASN A 64 3.70 -15.84 11.18
N LYS A 65 3.69 -17.04 10.58
CA LYS A 65 4.91 -17.69 10.09
C LYS A 65 5.29 -17.27 8.67
N GLY A 66 4.35 -16.72 7.91
CA GLY A 66 4.57 -16.43 6.50
C GLY A 66 4.60 -17.70 5.65
N ASP A 67 3.86 -18.74 6.05
CA ASP A 67 3.93 -20.05 5.39
C ASP A 67 3.11 -20.08 4.10
N LYS A 68 3.71 -20.66 3.04
CA LYS A 68 3.07 -20.95 1.75
C LYS A 68 2.35 -19.73 1.16
N LEU A 69 3.08 -18.63 0.99
CA LEU A 69 2.54 -17.39 0.44
C LEU A 69 2.40 -17.54 -1.07
N HIS A 70 1.17 -17.77 -1.54
CA HIS A 70 0.86 -17.81 -2.97
C HIS A 70 0.12 -16.54 -3.36
N VAL A 71 0.61 -15.83 -4.36
CA VAL A 71 -0.10 -14.66 -4.91
C VAL A 71 -0.70 -15.05 -6.25
N LEU A 72 -1.98 -14.75 -6.43
CA LEU A 72 -2.76 -15.13 -7.61
C LEU A 72 -3.50 -13.91 -8.19
N SER A 73 -3.77 -13.98 -9.50
CA SER A 73 -4.57 -13.00 -10.24
C SER A 73 -6.05 -13.11 -9.88
N LEU A 74 -6.68 -12.00 -9.51
CA LEU A 74 -8.13 -11.94 -9.38
C LEU A 74 -8.77 -11.93 -10.78
N HIS A 75 -9.77 -12.76 -11.02
CA HIS A 75 -10.53 -12.72 -12.27
C HIS A 75 -11.24 -11.36 -12.41
N PRO A 76 -11.31 -10.74 -13.60
CA PRO A 76 -11.96 -9.43 -13.76
C PRO A 76 -13.41 -9.38 -13.24
N ALA A 77 -14.15 -10.49 -13.38
CA ALA A 77 -15.52 -10.59 -12.85
C ALA A 77 -15.55 -10.67 -11.31
N CYS A 78 -14.47 -11.14 -10.70
CA CYS A 78 -14.29 -11.21 -9.26
C CYS A 78 -13.70 -9.93 -8.66
N SER A 79 -13.31 -8.95 -9.49
CA SER A 79 -12.79 -7.65 -9.04
C SER A 79 -13.90 -6.68 -8.63
N ASN A 80 -13.52 -5.64 -7.87
CA ASN A 80 -14.42 -4.54 -7.48
C ASN A 80 -15.64 -4.96 -6.65
N GLY A 81 -15.50 -6.02 -5.85
CA GLY A 81 -16.39 -6.28 -4.72
C GLY A 81 -16.16 -5.30 -3.57
N ASP A 82 -17.24 -4.96 -2.89
CA ASP A 82 -17.21 -4.14 -1.68
C ASP A 82 -16.64 -4.94 -0.51
N HIS A 83 -16.99 -6.23 -0.42
CA HIS A 83 -16.45 -7.17 0.55
C HIS A 83 -16.14 -8.54 -0.05
N TYR A 84 -15.13 -9.20 0.51
CA TYR A 84 -14.79 -10.60 0.22
C TYR A 84 -14.80 -11.43 1.50
N LEU A 85 -15.44 -12.58 1.46
CA LEU A 85 -15.41 -13.56 2.54
C LEU A 85 -15.35 -14.99 2.01
N ALA A 86 -15.02 -15.93 2.88
CA ALA A 86 -15.02 -17.36 2.58
C ALA A 86 -15.97 -18.05 3.56
N HIS A 87 -16.77 -18.99 3.10
CA HIS A 87 -17.65 -19.80 3.95
C HIS A 87 -17.80 -21.18 3.33
N GLU A 88 -17.43 -22.22 4.08
CA GLU A 88 -17.36 -23.59 3.56
C GLU A 88 -16.52 -23.61 2.26
N ASP A 89 -16.95 -24.33 1.23
CA ASP A 89 -16.18 -24.42 -0.02
C ASP A 89 -16.33 -23.19 -0.94
N GLY A 90 -17.05 -22.15 -0.51
CA GLY A 90 -17.37 -20.97 -1.31
C GLY A 90 -16.59 -19.70 -0.93
N LEU A 91 -16.23 -18.93 -1.95
CA LEU A 91 -15.71 -17.56 -1.84
C LEU A 91 -16.80 -16.59 -2.31
N PHE A 92 -17.16 -15.67 -1.43
CA PHE A 92 -18.27 -14.76 -1.59
C PHE A 92 -17.75 -13.36 -1.87
N ILE A 93 -18.32 -12.71 -2.88
CA ILE A 93 -18.00 -11.35 -3.27
C ILE A 93 -19.28 -10.54 -3.18
N ILE A 94 -19.32 -9.61 -2.22
CA ILE A 94 -20.48 -8.74 -1.98
C ILE A 94 -20.29 -7.46 -2.78
N LYS A 95 -21.35 -7.02 -3.45
CA LYS A 95 -21.41 -5.75 -4.17
C LYS A 95 -22.79 -5.12 -4.03
N GLY A 96 -22.86 -4.01 -3.31
CA GLY A 96 -24.08 -3.36 -2.87
C GLY A 96 -24.97 -4.31 -2.08
N THR A 97 -26.17 -4.57 -2.61
CA THR A 97 -27.17 -5.44 -1.98
C THR A 97 -27.14 -6.87 -2.50
N ASN A 98 -26.18 -7.21 -3.36
CA ASN A 98 -26.05 -8.54 -3.96
C ASN A 98 -24.72 -9.17 -3.57
N TYR A 99 -24.64 -10.49 -3.74
CA TYR A 99 -23.41 -11.24 -3.63
C TYR A 99 -23.33 -12.29 -4.72
N ARG A 100 -22.11 -12.62 -5.12
CA ARG A 100 -21.80 -13.80 -5.93
C ARG A 100 -21.00 -14.79 -5.13
N CYS A 101 -21.17 -16.08 -5.42
CA CYS A 101 -20.34 -17.14 -4.87
C CYS A 101 -19.53 -17.79 -5.99
N VAL A 102 -18.24 -18.01 -5.76
CA VAL A 102 -17.31 -18.71 -6.66
C VAL A 102 -16.48 -19.70 -5.85
N THR A 103 -16.04 -20.78 -6.47
CA THR A 103 -15.09 -21.71 -5.82
C THR A 103 -13.64 -21.23 -5.93
N ASN A 104 -13.36 -20.32 -6.86
CA ASN A 104 -12.01 -19.82 -7.12
C ASN A 104 -12.03 -18.37 -7.62
N LEU A 105 -11.36 -17.48 -6.90
CA LEU A 105 -11.26 -16.05 -7.26
C LEU A 105 -10.49 -15.78 -8.56
N ASN A 106 -9.73 -16.76 -9.10
CA ASN A 106 -9.07 -16.65 -10.41
C ASN A 106 -9.98 -16.98 -11.60
N LYS A 107 -11.19 -17.47 -11.36
CA LYS A 107 -12.13 -17.93 -12.39
C LYS A 107 -13.53 -17.41 -12.12
N ASP A 108 -14.44 -17.62 -13.07
CA ASP A 108 -15.84 -17.25 -12.93
C ASP A 108 -16.80 -18.30 -13.52
N ASP A 109 -16.32 -19.53 -13.68
CA ASP A 109 -16.98 -20.58 -14.46
C ASP A 109 -18.31 -21.05 -13.84
N ASP A 110 -18.48 -20.86 -12.52
CA ASP A 110 -19.56 -21.42 -11.69
C ASP A 110 -20.38 -20.36 -10.94
N ALA A 111 -20.24 -19.08 -11.31
CA ALA A 111 -20.78 -18.00 -10.49
C ALA A 111 -22.29 -17.84 -10.63
N VAL A 112 -22.94 -17.73 -9.47
CA VAL A 112 -24.36 -17.35 -9.36
C VAL A 112 -24.48 -16.12 -8.49
N VAL A 113 -25.29 -15.16 -8.94
CA VAL A 113 -25.58 -13.92 -8.20
C VAL A 113 -26.88 -14.07 -7.43
N TYR A 114 -26.86 -13.64 -6.17
CA TYR A 114 -27.98 -13.67 -5.25
C TYR A 114 -28.12 -12.31 -4.58
N SER A 115 -29.33 -11.99 -4.12
CA SER A 115 -29.56 -10.82 -3.28
C SER A 115 -29.31 -11.16 -1.81
N LEU A 116 -28.66 -10.25 -1.09
CA LEU A 116 -28.54 -10.30 0.36
C LEU A 116 -29.90 -10.02 1.00
N HIS A 117 -30.20 -10.71 2.09
CA HIS A 117 -31.31 -10.33 2.95
C HIS A 117 -31.12 -8.89 3.46
N PRO A 118 -32.17 -8.06 3.59
CA PRO A 118 -32.04 -6.68 4.09
C PRO A 118 -31.28 -6.56 5.41
N SER A 119 -31.51 -7.49 6.35
CA SER A 119 -30.79 -7.55 7.64
C SER A 119 -29.30 -7.89 7.51
N CYS A 120 -28.85 -8.34 6.34
CA CYS A 120 -27.47 -8.69 6.03
C CYS A 120 -26.73 -7.62 5.20
N GLN A 121 -27.34 -6.47 4.94
CA GLN A 121 -26.75 -5.42 4.11
C GLN A 121 -26.06 -4.34 4.97
N GLY A 122 -25.13 -3.60 4.35
CA GLY A 122 -24.51 -2.41 4.93
C GLY A 122 -23.54 -2.65 6.08
N GLY A 123 -23.00 -3.87 6.22
CA GLY A 123 -21.93 -4.14 7.19
C GLY A 123 -20.62 -3.47 6.81
N ASP A 124 -19.82 -3.09 7.80
CA ASP A 124 -18.44 -2.61 7.61
C ASP A 124 -17.49 -3.77 7.27
N HIS A 125 -17.78 -4.97 7.79
CA HIS A 125 -17.04 -6.20 7.49
C HIS A 125 -17.95 -7.42 7.43
N TYR A 126 -17.55 -8.40 6.63
CA TYR A 126 -18.23 -9.67 6.47
C TYR A 126 -17.23 -10.80 6.67
N LEU A 127 -17.60 -11.81 7.46
CA LEU A 127 -16.76 -12.98 7.69
C LEU A 127 -17.60 -14.23 7.94
N SER A 128 -16.92 -15.38 8.02
CA SER A 128 -17.51 -16.65 8.42
C SER A 128 -16.71 -17.29 9.54
N ALA A 129 -17.41 -17.87 10.52
CA ALA A 129 -16.83 -18.73 11.54
C ALA A 129 -17.93 -19.65 12.10
N PHE A 130 -17.59 -20.76 12.74
CA PHE A 130 -18.55 -21.64 13.41
C PHE A 130 -19.75 -22.07 12.53
N GLY A 131 -19.54 -22.22 11.21
CA GLY A 131 -20.61 -22.54 10.25
C GLY A 131 -21.68 -21.44 10.12
N LYS A 132 -21.34 -20.18 10.42
CA LYS A 132 -22.23 -19.03 10.33
C LYS A 132 -21.53 -17.86 9.67
N PHE A 133 -22.33 -16.97 9.11
CA PHE A 133 -21.91 -15.67 8.61
C PHE A 133 -22.02 -14.63 9.71
N TYR A 134 -21.08 -13.68 9.71
CA TYR A 134 -21.05 -12.56 10.64
C TYR A 134 -20.87 -11.27 9.89
N ILE A 135 -21.58 -10.24 10.35
CA ILE A 135 -21.65 -8.93 9.72
C ILE A 135 -21.37 -7.91 10.81
N ILE A 136 -20.24 -7.24 10.70
CA ILE A 136 -19.76 -6.28 11.70
C ILE A 136 -20.30 -4.90 11.33
N TYR A 137 -21.00 -4.24 12.26
CA TYR A 137 -21.36 -2.83 12.17
C TYR A 137 -20.51 -2.10 13.21
N GLN A 138 -19.27 -1.80 12.84
CA GLN A 138 -18.20 -1.37 13.71
C GLN A 138 -18.55 -0.07 14.44
N ASN A 139 -19.08 0.93 13.72
CA ASN A 139 -19.49 2.21 14.31
C ASN A 139 -20.63 2.07 15.33
N GLN A 140 -21.46 1.04 15.19
CA GLN A 140 -22.54 0.73 16.13
C GLN A 140 -22.05 -0.15 17.28
N GLY A 141 -20.86 -0.73 17.17
CA GLY A 141 -20.31 -1.65 18.18
C GLY A 141 -21.09 -2.96 18.29
N VAL A 142 -21.75 -3.39 17.21
CA VAL A 142 -22.53 -4.63 17.16
C VAL A 142 -22.10 -5.51 15.99
N TYR A 143 -22.46 -6.79 16.07
CA TYR A 143 -22.41 -7.70 14.94
C TYR A 143 -23.69 -8.49 14.83
N ARG A 144 -24.06 -8.86 13.60
CA ARG A 144 -25.11 -9.83 13.32
C ARG A 144 -24.49 -11.17 12.96
N ARG A 145 -25.16 -12.25 13.32
CA ARG A 145 -24.84 -13.61 12.88
C ARG A 145 -26.04 -14.25 12.22
N THR A 146 -25.81 -15.10 11.23
CA THR A 146 -26.86 -15.90 10.57
C THR A 146 -26.26 -17.16 9.95
N LYS A 147 -27.06 -18.21 9.75
CA LYS A 147 -26.67 -19.37 8.96
C LYS A 147 -26.73 -19.12 7.46
N ASN A 148 -27.53 -18.14 7.01
CA ASN A 148 -27.76 -17.90 5.60
C ASN A 148 -27.97 -16.41 5.31
N ILE A 149 -27.06 -15.79 4.57
CA ILE A 149 -27.10 -14.35 4.23
C ILE A 149 -28.21 -13.96 3.25
N LYS A 150 -28.85 -14.92 2.58
CA LYS A 150 -29.98 -14.68 1.67
C LYS A 150 -31.31 -14.63 2.43
N THR A 151 -31.46 -15.39 3.50
CA THR A 151 -32.73 -15.55 4.24
C THR A 151 -32.69 -15.06 5.68
N TYR A 152 -31.50 -14.69 6.19
CA TYR A 152 -31.26 -14.34 7.59
C TYR A 152 -31.68 -15.43 8.59
N GLU A 153 -31.54 -16.70 8.19
CA GLU A 153 -31.87 -17.85 9.01
C GLU A 153 -31.06 -17.89 10.31
N ASP A 154 -31.72 -18.17 11.44
CA ASP A 154 -31.10 -18.17 12.78
C ASP A 154 -30.34 -16.86 13.06
N GLY A 155 -30.93 -15.76 12.58
CA GLY A 155 -30.41 -14.41 12.67
C GLY A 155 -30.44 -13.88 14.10
N ALA A 156 -29.30 -13.35 14.57
CA ALA A 156 -29.22 -12.69 15.88
C ALA A 156 -28.22 -11.54 15.84
N GLU A 157 -28.48 -10.51 16.64
CA GLU A 157 -27.58 -9.38 16.86
C GLU A 157 -26.95 -9.47 18.25
N SER A 158 -25.71 -9.02 18.39
CA SER A 158 -24.99 -9.01 19.67
C SER A 158 -23.98 -7.88 19.69
N PHE A 159 -23.69 -7.37 20.89
CA PHE A 159 -22.64 -6.37 21.07
C PHE A 159 -21.25 -6.97 20.83
N LEU A 160 -20.36 -6.16 20.25
CA LEU A 160 -18.92 -6.38 20.28
C LEU A 160 -18.38 -6.00 21.66
N HIS A 161 -17.54 -6.85 22.22
CA HIS A 161 -16.73 -6.52 23.39
C HIS A 161 -15.87 -5.28 23.09
N SER A 162 -15.61 -4.43 24.10
CA SER A 162 -14.81 -3.20 23.93
C SER A 162 -13.49 -3.44 23.18
N ASP A 163 -12.78 -4.49 23.57
CA ASP A 163 -11.47 -4.85 23.01
C ASP A 163 -11.52 -5.42 21.59
N CYS A 164 -12.72 -5.63 21.05
CA CYS A 164 -12.95 -6.14 19.70
C CYS A 164 -13.51 -5.06 18.76
N LYS A 165 -13.63 -3.80 19.19
CA LYS A 165 -14.26 -2.73 18.40
C LYS A 165 -13.32 -1.97 17.47
N ASP A 166 -12.01 -2.03 17.71
CA ASP A 166 -11.00 -1.21 17.02
C ASP A 166 -10.26 -1.95 15.90
N GLY A 167 -10.80 -3.07 15.42
CA GLY A 167 -10.18 -3.86 14.36
C GLY A 167 -10.13 -3.11 13.02
N LEU A 168 -8.99 -3.17 12.32
CA LEU A 168 -8.84 -2.59 10.98
C LEU A 168 -9.48 -3.47 9.90
N TYR A 169 -9.45 -4.78 10.11
CA TYR A 169 -10.00 -5.83 9.25
C TYR A 169 -10.47 -6.99 10.12
N TYR A 170 -11.67 -7.51 9.88
CA TYR A 170 -12.23 -8.67 10.58
C TYR A 170 -12.34 -9.85 9.63
N PHE A 171 -11.97 -11.05 10.11
CA PHE A 171 -12.07 -12.28 9.33
C PHE A 171 -12.23 -13.48 10.25
N GLY A 172 -12.65 -14.61 9.71
CA GLY A 172 -12.86 -15.83 10.49
C GLY A 172 -12.36 -17.04 9.73
N ILE A 173 -11.94 -18.05 10.48
CA ILE A 173 -11.53 -19.35 9.95
C ILE A 173 -11.96 -20.42 10.94
N LYS A 174 -12.70 -21.42 10.46
CA LYS A 174 -13.22 -22.53 11.28
C LYS A 174 -13.91 -21.98 12.54
N SER A 175 -13.40 -22.31 13.72
CA SER A 175 -13.97 -21.98 15.02
C SER A 175 -13.28 -20.79 15.69
N TYR A 176 -12.74 -19.87 14.89
CA TYR A 176 -12.06 -18.70 15.40
C TYR A 176 -12.44 -17.45 14.63
N TYR A 177 -12.57 -16.38 15.40
CA TYR A 177 -12.65 -15.02 14.93
C TYR A 177 -11.27 -14.39 14.97
N TYR A 178 -11.01 -13.51 14.00
CA TYR A 178 -9.78 -12.76 13.91
C TYR A 178 -10.07 -11.29 13.61
N PHE A 179 -9.19 -10.42 14.07
CA PHE A 179 -9.14 -9.05 13.56
C PHE A 179 -7.72 -8.49 13.62
N MET A 180 -7.38 -7.66 12.64
CA MET A 180 -6.13 -6.92 12.65
C MET A 180 -6.24 -5.73 13.61
N LYS A 181 -5.27 -5.58 14.52
CA LYS A 181 -5.21 -4.43 15.42
C LYS A 181 -4.52 -3.24 14.76
N PRO A 182 -4.84 -2.00 15.19
CA PRO A 182 -4.00 -0.85 14.88
C PRO A 182 -2.54 -1.10 15.30
N LYS A 183 -1.60 -0.54 14.55
CA LYS A 183 -0.17 -0.65 14.85
C LYS A 183 0.11 -0.13 16.26
N ASN A 184 0.90 -0.88 17.02
CA ASN A 184 1.42 -0.46 18.31
C ASN A 184 2.96 -0.59 18.34
N GLU A 185 3.56 -0.42 19.50
CA GLU A 185 5.01 -0.56 19.74
C GLU A 185 5.57 -1.95 19.40
N TRP A 186 4.72 -2.99 19.38
CA TRP A 186 5.07 -4.37 19.03
C TRP A 186 4.89 -4.68 17.54
N GLY A 187 4.52 -3.69 16.73
CA GLY A 187 4.36 -3.81 15.28
C GLY A 187 2.92 -4.07 14.83
N ILE A 188 2.77 -4.76 13.69
CA ILE A 188 1.46 -5.12 13.13
C ILE A 188 1.06 -6.49 13.63
N GLN A 189 -0.10 -6.53 14.29
CA GLN A 189 -0.59 -7.72 14.97
C GLN A 189 -2.04 -8.02 14.56
N TYR A 190 -2.42 -9.28 14.66
CA TYR A 190 -3.81 -9.70 14.62
C TYR A 190 -4.16 -10.45 15.90
N TYR A 191 -5.41 -10.32 16.28
CA TYR A 191 -5.99 -10.94 17.44
C TYR A 191 -6.87 -12.11 17.02
N ARG A 192 -6.92 -13.15 17.84
CA ARG A 192 -7.78 -14.32 17.69
C ARG A 192 -8.64 -14.47 18.93
N CYS A 193 -9.92 -14.75 18.77
CA CYS A 193 -10.80 -15.15 19.87
C CYS A 193 -11.88 -16.14 19.40
N THR A 194 -12.64 -16.69 20.34
CA THR A 194 -13.75 -17.62 20.05
C THR A 194 -15.13 -17.01 20.33
N ASN A 195 -15.18 -15.77 20.81
CA ASN A 195 -16.43 -15.03 21.02
C ASN A 195 -16.16 -13.51 21.01
N TYR A 196 -16.69 -12.79 20.03
CA TYR A 196 -16.58 -11.33 19.97
C TYR A 196 -17.36 -10.59 21.06
N ASN A 197 -18.40 -11.19 21.64
CA ASN A 197 -19.23 -10.54 22.66
C ASN A 197 -18.56 -10.56 24.04
N THR A 198 -17.94 -11.68 24.40
CA THR A 198 -17.29 -11.88 25.71
C THR A 198 -15.77 -11.87 25.67
N ASN A 199 -15.18 -11.67 24.50
CA ASN A 199 -13.73 -11.73 24.25
C ASN A 199 -13.04 -12.99 24.80
N LYS A 200 -13.69 -14.16 24.64
CA LYS A 200 -13.19 -15.43 25.20
C LYS A 200 -12.03 -15.98 24.36
N GLY A 201 -10.98 -16.49 25.03
CA GLY A 201 -9.88 -17.24 24.39
C GLY A 201 -8.96 -16.37 23.53
N GLY A 202 -8.75 -15.14 23.98
CA GLY A 202 -7.98 -14.11 23.29
C GLY A 202 -6.49 -14.37 23.17
N GLU A 203 -5.96 -14.34 21.95
CA GLU A 203 -4.52 -14.45 21.67
C GLU A 203 -4.09 -13.43 20.60
N THR A 204 -2.87 -12.89 20.72
CA THR A 204 -2.31 -11.93 19.77
C THR A 204 -1.13 -12.54 19.04
N PHE A 205 -1.06 -12.33 17.73
CA PHE A 205 -0.01 -12.80 16.86
C PHE A 205 0.54 -11.65 16.03
N SER A 206 1.84 -11.65 15.77
CA SER A 206 2.44 -10.70 14.82
C SER A 206 2.28 -11.20 13.39
N PHE A 207 2.15 -10.30 12.42
CA PHE A 207 2.24 -10.66 11.00
C PHE A 207 3.70 -10.87 10.58
N HIS A 208 3.94 -11.86 9.73
CA HIS A 208 5.24 -12.00 9.06
C HIS A 208 5.49 -10.79 8.13
N PRO A 209 6.72 -10.26 8.01
CA PRO A 209 7.00 -9.08 7.18
C PRO A 209 6.57 -9.22 5.71
N SER A 210 6.70 -10.42 5.13
CA SER A 210 6.23 -10.68 3.75
C SER A 210 4.71 -10.63 3.61
N ILE A 211 3.93 -10.80 4.68
CA ILE A 211 2.49 -10.50 4.67
C ILE A 211 2.29 -8.99 4.71
N ILE A 212 3.01 -8.30 5.60
CA ILE A 212 2.91 -6.84 5.77
C ILE A 212 3.14 -6.12 4.44
N ASN A 213 4.15 -6.52 3.65
CA ASN A 213 4.42 -5.95 2.32
C ASN A 213 3.23 -5.99 1.34
N PHE A 214 2.31 -6.95 1.51
CA PHE A 214 1.13 -7.10 0.67
C PHE A 214 -0.07 -6.27 1.17
N LEU A 215 0.02 -5.65 2.35
CA LEU A 215 -1.05 -4.87 2.95
C LEU A 215 -1.06 -3.43 2.43
N PRO A 216 -2.24 -2.78 2.35
CA PRO A 216 -2.32 -1.34 2.15
C PRO A 216 -1.58 -0.58 3.26
N GLY A 217 -0.64 0.30 2.91
CA GLY A 217 0.24 0.98 3.87
C GLY A 217 1.42 0.14 4.37
N GLY A 218 1.48 -1.13 3.97
CA GLY A 218 2.48 -2.10 4.40
C GLY A 218 3.91 -1.77 3.98
N LEU A 219 4.10 -1.30 2.74
CA LEU A 219 5.42 -0.88 2.26
C LEU A 219 5.93 0.34 3.02
N GLY A 220 5.04 1.24 3.45
CA GLY A 220 5.38 2.36 4.33
C GLY A 220 5.96 1.91 5.68
N ILE A 221 5.58 0.72 6.16
CA ILE A 221 6.06 0.14 7.41
C ILE A 221 7.42 -0.54 7.23
N THR A 222 7.59 -1.30 6.15
CA THR A 222 8.77 -2.15 5.95
C THR A 222 9.92 -1.43 5.26
N HIS A 223 9.63 -0.53 4.33
CA HIS A 223 10.63 0.26 3.60
C HIS A 223 10.74 1.71 4.11
N GLY A 224 9.70 2.19 4.80
CA GLY A 224 9.60 3.57 5.28
C GLY A 224 8.61 4.39 4.45
N PRO A 225 8.19 5.57 4.97
CA PRO A 225 7.19 6.40 4.32
C PRO A 225 7.68 6.86 2.95
N SER A 226 6.76 7.08 2.03
CA SER A 226 7.10 7.62 0.73
C SER A 226 7.43 9.11 0.82
N ALA A 227 8.36 9.53 -0.02
CA ALA A 227 8.71 10.93 -0.18
C ALA A 227 8.98 11.23 -1.65
N GLY A 228 8.76 12.49 -2.04
CA GLY A 228 9.14 13.00 -3.34
C GLY A 228 10.17 14.10 -3.21
N VAL A 229 11.23 14.03 -4.00
CA VAL A 229 12.36 14.97 -3.92
C VAL A 229 12.80 15.40 -5.32
N TRP A 230 13.13 16.68 -5.44
CA TRP A 230 13.85 17.19 -6.60
C TRP A 230 15.35 16.92 -6.42
N ASN A 231 15.90 16.11 -7.31
CA ASN A 231 17.34 15.83 -7.37
C ASN A 231 18.00 16.67 -8.47
N CYS A 232 19.11 17.34 -8.16
CA CYS A 232 19.87 18.11 -9.15
C CYS A 232 20.73 17.15 -9.97
N ILE A 233 20.36 16.93 -11.23
CA ILE A 233 21.05 15.98 -12.11
C ILE A 233 22.16 16.64 -12.93
N LYS A 234 22.10 17.97 -13.11
CA LYS A 234 23.14 18.74 -13.81
C LYS A 234 23.18 20.18 -13.34
N THR A 235 24.40 20.72 -13.24
CA THR A 235 24.66 22.16 -13.12
C THR A 235 25.51 22.59 -14.31
N ILE A 236 25.12 23.70 -14.93
CA ILE A 236 25.81 24.30 -16.07
C ILE A 236 26.13 25.73 -15.68
N LYS A 237 27.36 26.19 -15.90
CA LYS A 237 27.81 27.53 -15.56
C LYS A 237 28.54 28.16 -16.74
N ASN A 238 28.33 29.46 -16.92
CA ASN A 238 29.12 30.28 -17.82
C ASN A 238 30.01 31.22 -17.00
N ASP A 239 31.25 30.81 -16.76
CA ASP A 239 32.24 31.63 -16.04
C ASP A 239 33.00 32.59 -16.98
N SER A 240 32.53 32.74 -18.23
CA SER A 240 33.13 33.63 -19.22
C SER A 240 32.45 35.01 -19.22
N LYS A 241 33.12 35.99 -19.82
CA LYS A 241 32.59 37.35 -20.00
C LYS A 241 31.69 37.51 -21.23
N ALA A 242 31.46 36.45 -22.00
CA ALA A 242 30.63 36.46 -23.20
C ALA A 242 29.43 35.53 -23.04
N THR A 243 28.35 35.80 -23.76
CA THR A 243 27.23 34.85 -23.87
C THR A 243 27.73 33.59 -24.57
N ILE A 244 27.45 32.42 -23.98
CA ILE A 244 27.78 31.13 -24.60
C ILE A 244 26.49 30.39 -25.00
N THR A 245 26.57 29.64 -26.09
CA THR A 245 25.58 28.59 -26.39
C THR A 245 26.15 27.27 -25.90
N TRP A 246 25.48 26.67 -24.92
CA TRP A 246 25.82 25.36 -24.42
C TRP A 246 24.90 24.33 -25.05
N THR A 247 25.46 23.41 -25.83
CA THR A 247 24.73 22.29 -26.43
C THR A 247 25.44 21.01 -26.06
N ASN A 248 24.80 20.18 -25.25
CA ASN A 248 25.39 18.94 -24.76
C ASN A 248 24.30 17.95 -24.38
N LYS A 249 24.69 16.68 -24.31
CA LYS A 249 23.82 15.61 -23.82
C LYS A 249 23.85 15.56 -22.29
N ILE A 250 22.69 15.32 -21.70
CA ILE A 250 22.55 14.94 -20.29
C ILE A 250 21.96 13.55 -20.20
N SER A 251 22.36 12.80 -19.18
CA SER A 251 21.77 11.50 -18.86
C SER A 251 20.59 11.70 -17.92
N VAL A 252 19.41 11.21 -18.31
CA VAL A 252 18.19 11.25 -17.53
C VAL A 252 17.71 9.83 -17.29
N THR A 253 17.49 9.47 -16.03
CA THR A 253 16.95 8.15 -15.68
C THR A 253 15.44 8.22 -15.69
N HIS A 254 14.75 7.33 -16.39
CA HIS A 254 13.29 7.28 -16.43
C HIS A 254 12.81 5.90 -16.01
N GLY A 255 11.78 5.82 -15.17
CA GLY A 255 11.08 4.58 -14.87
C GLY A 255 11.26 4.04 -13.45
N TYR A 256 10.90 2.78 -13.26
CA TYR A 256 10.83 2.09 -11.98
C TYR A 256 12.12 1.30 -11.67
N ALA A 257 12.72 1.58 -10.51
CA ALA A 257 13.94 0.94 -10.02
C ALA A 257 13.65 -0.45 -9.44
N LYS A 258 13.24 -1.39 -10.30
CA LYS A 258 12.76 -2.73 -9.90
C LYS A 258 13.76 -3.51 -9.05
N GLU A 259 15.05 -3.39 -9.33
CA GLU A 259 16.11 -4.06 -8.59
C GLU A 259 16.16 -3.65 -7.11
N LYS A 260 15.74 -2.42 -6.79
CA LYS A 260 15.67 -1.88 -5.42
C LYS A 260 14.53 -2.47 -4.60
N MET A 261 13.55 -3.04 -5.28
CA MET A 261 12.33 -3.58 -4.69
C MET A 261 12.21 -5.10 -4.89
N SER A 262 13.21 -5.73 -5.50
CA SER A 262 13.20 -7.16 -5.84
C SER A 262 13.06 -8.08 -4.63
N SER A 263 13.49 -7.65 -3.44
CA SER A 263 13.35 -8.39 -2.19
C SER A 263 11.91 -8.42 -1.67
N THR A 264 11.00 -7.57 -2.14
CA THR A 264 9.62 -7.56 -1.67
C THR A 264 8.90 -8.87 -1.99
N GLU A 265 9.15 -9.44 -3.18
CA GLU A 265 8.51 -10.65 -3.70
C GLU A 265 9.22 -11.97 -3.31
N HIS A 266 10.42 -11.94 -2.73
CA HIS A 266 11.29 -13.13 -2.57
C HIS A 266 10.64 -14.35 -1.89
N ASN A 267 9.71 -14.13 -0.96
CA ASN A 267 9.01 -15.19 -0.22
C ASN A 267 7.65 -15.56 -0.81
N TRP A 268 7.28 -14.97 -1.95
CA TRP A 268 5.99 -15.18 -2.59
C TRP A 268 6.13 -16.13 -3.77
N ASN A 269 5.27 -17.14 -3.81
CA ASN A 269 5.04 -17.96 -4.98
C ASN A 269 3.95 -17.29 -5.84
N ILE A 270 4.39 -16.53 -6.85
CA ILE A 270 3.52 -15.79 -7.75
C ILE A 270 3.04 -16.73 -8.87
N ALA A 271 1.72 -16.85 -9.03
CA ALA A 271 1.13 -17.71 -10.04
C ALA A 271 1.45 -17.22 -11.45
N ALA A 272 1.79 -18.13 -12.37
CA ALA A 272 2.07 -17.82 -13.77
C ALA A 272 0.87 -17.19 -14.52
N SER A 273 -0.36 -17.32 -13.99
CA SER A 273 -1.56 -16.67 -14.54
C SER A 273 -1.56 -15.14 -14.35
N MET A 274 -0.75 -14.63 -13.42
CA MET A 274 -0.45 -13.21 -13.36
C MET A 274 0.53 -12.95 -14.51
N SER A 275 0.03 -12.48 -15.64
CA SER A 275 0.83 -12.12 -16.84
C SER A 275 1.72 -10.89 -16.59
N LEU A 276 2.35 -10.83 -15.42
CA LEU A 276 3.24 -9.78 -14.97
C LEU A 276 4.67 -10.23 -15.21
N GLU A 277 5.48 -9.35 -15.78
CA GLU A 277 6.92 -9.52 -15.70
C GLU A 277 7.33 -9.54 -14.21
N THR A 278 8.47 -10.16 -13.90
CA THR A 278 9.05 -10.16 -12.54
C THR A 278 8.99 -8.74 -11.94
N GLY A 279 8.63 -8.55 -10.67
CA GLY A 279 8.53 -7.21 -10.07
C GLY A 279 7.33 -6.36 -10.51
N GLY A 280 6.50 -6.81 -11.45
CA GLY A 280 5.29 -6.10 -11.87
C GLY A 280 4.25 -6.01 -10.75
N LEU A 281 4.16 -7.03 -9.88
CA LEU A 281 3.31 -6.98 -8.69
C LEU A 281 3.82 -5.94 -7.70
N THR A 282 5.13 -5.87 -7.47
CA THR A 282 5.72 -4.85 -6.60
C THR A 282 5.52 -3.45 -7.16
N ALA A 283 5.61 -3.25 -8.47
CA ALA A 283 5.28 -1.96 -9.10
C ALA A 283 3.84 -1.53 -8.77
N LEU A 284 2.86 -2.44 -8.86
CA LEU A 284 1.47 -2.16 -8.48
C LEU A 284 1.33 -1.83 -6.98
N LEU A 285 2.03 -2.56 -6.10
CA LEU A 285 2.02 -2.29 -4.66
C LEU A 285 2.64 -0.93 -4.31
N VAL A 286 3.77 -0.57 -4.94
CA VAL A 286 4.43 0.74 -4.74
C VAL A 286 3.54 1.87 -5.26
N LYS A 287 2.94 1.70 -6.44
CA LYS A 287 1.99 2.66 -7.00
C LYS A 287 0.81 2.90 -6.06
N SER A 288 0.22 1.83 -5.53
CA SER A 288 -0.82 1.88 -4.50
C SER A 288 -0.31 2.61 -3.24
N GLN A 289 0.89 2.29 -2.76
CA GLN A 289 1.50 2.94 -1.60
C GLN A 289 1.65 4.46 -1.75
N PHE A 290 2.08 4.94 -2.92
CA PHE A 290 2.22 6.37 -3.19
C PHE A 290 0.89 7.12 -3.17
N SER A 291 -0.21 6.45 -3.55
CA SER A 291 -1.55 7.04 -3.57
C SER A 291 -2.13 7.27 -2.17
N PHE A 292 -1.69 6.53 -1.15
CA PHE A 292 -2.18 6.69 0.21
C PHE A 292 -1.73 8.01 0.84
N SER A 293 -2.43 8.44 1.88
CA SER A 293 -2.03 9.61 2.67
C SER A 293 -0.76 9.38 3.47
N ALA A 294 -0.16 10.49 3.91
CA ALA A 294 1.02 10.46 4.77
C ALA A 294 0.81 9.64 6.05
N SER A 295 -0.40 9.62 6.63
CA SER A 295 -0.71 8.81 7.83
C SER A 295 -0.48 7.31 7.63
N TYR A 296 -0.53 6.83 6.38
CA TYR A 296 -0.29 5.44 6.00
C TYR A 296 1.06 5.23 5.30
N GLY A 297 1.96 6.22 5.43
CA GLY A 297 3.27 6.21 4.79
C GLY A 297 3.23 6.44 3.27
N GLY A 298 2.14 6.99 2.73
CA GLY A 298 2.04 7.41 1.34
C GLY A 298 2.32 8.91 1.14
N SER A 299 2.10 9.42 -0.09
CA SER A 299 2.32 10.83 -0.44
C SER A 299 1.12 11.49 -1.11
N SER A 300 -0.03 10.81 -1.20
CA SER A 300 -1.25 11.28 -1.86
C SER A 300 -1.03 11.72 -3.31
N ILE A 301 -0.17 11.00 -4.03
CA ILE A 301 0.19 11.32 -5.41
C ILE A 301 -0.35 10.26 -6.37
N ASN A 302 -0.84 10.74 -7.51
CA ASN A 302 -1.25 9.88 -8.61
C ASN A 302 -0.10 9.74 -9.62
N THR A 303 0.36 8.50 -9.80
CA THR A 303 1.49 8.14 -10.67
C THR A 303 1.05 7.33 -11.90
N GLU A 304 -0.23 7.39 -12.28
CA GLU A 304 -0.79 6.72 -13.48
C GLU A 304 -0.11 7.16 -14.79
N ARG A 305 0.40 8.40 -14.83
CA ARG A 305 1.06 8.98 -16.02
C ARG A 305 2.57 8.71 -16.10
N GLU A 306 3.14 8.12 -15.06
CA GLU A 306 4.57 7.81 -15.02
C GLU A 306 4.87 6.45 -15.65
N ASN A 307 6.13 6.26 -16.06
CA ASN A 307 6.59 5.00 -16.62
C ASN A 307 6.91 4.01 -15.49
N TRP A 308 6.19 2.89 -15.46
CA TRP A 308 6.42 1.81 -14.47
C TRP A 308 7.22 0.63 -15.02
N ASN A 309 7.73 0.73 -16.25
CA ASN A 309 8.70 -0.22 -16.77
C ASN A 309 10.05 -0.05 -16.06
N GLN A 310 10.92 -1.07 -16.19
CA GLN A 310 12.28 -1.04 -15.68
C GLN A 310 12.98 0.29 -16.01
N SER A 311 13.61 0.89 -15.00
CA SER A 311 14.30 2.16 -15.17
C SER A 311 15.41 2.04 -16.20
N SER A 312 15.50 3.03 -17.08
CA SER A 312 16.53 3.15 -18.11
C SER A 312 17.11 4.56 -18.14
N VAL A 313 18.33 4.70 -18.65
CA VAL A 313 18.99 6.00 -18.81
C VAL A 313 18.91 6.40 -20.27
N THR A 314 18.36 7.58 -20.55
CA THR A 314 18.33 8.17 -21.90
C THR A 314 19.21 9.40 -21.96
N GLU A 315 19.84 9.62 -23.10
CA GLU A 315 20.57 10.86 -23.36
C GLU A 315 19.64 11.89 -24.00
N GLU A 316 19.44 13.02 -23.33
CA GLU A 316 18.67 14.15 -23.85
C GLU A 316 19.64 15.27 -24.26
N THR A 317 19.52 15.75 -25.50
CA THR A 317 20.32 16.89 -25.97
C THR A 317 19.64 18.17 -25.53
N ILE A 318 20.35 18.98 -24.75
CA ILE A 318 19.87 20.27 -24.28
C ILE A 318 20.71 21.36 -24.90
N SER A 319 20.05 22.39 -25.42
CA SER A 319 20.68 23.59 -25.93
C SER A 319 20.18 24.81 -25.17
N LEU A 320 21.09 25.56 -24.55
CA LEU A 320 20.79 26.73 -23.73
C LEU A 320 21.72 27.87 -24.11
N GLN A 321 21.21 29.10 -24.10
CA GLN A 321 22.05 30.31 -24.11
C GLN A 321 22.25 30.79 -22.68
N LEU A 322 23.50 31.02 -22.29
CA LEU A 322 23.89 31.45 -20.95
C LEU A 322 24.60 32.79 -21.04
N GLN A 323 24.10 33.78 -20.30
CA GLN A 323 24.77 35.06 -20.14
C GLN A 323 26.05 34.91 -19.29
N PRO A 324 26.96 35.90 -19.33
CA PRO A 324 28.12 35.94 -18.44
C PRO A 324 27.71 35.74 -16.97
N ASP A 325 28.48 34.94 -16.25
CA ASP A 325 28.28 34.59 -14.83
C ASP A 325 26.94 33.90 -14.49
N GLN A 326 26.22 33.40 -15.50
CA GLN A 326 24.95 32.69 -15.31
C GLN A 326 25.17 31.20 -15.02
N ALA A 327 24.38 30.65 -14.10
CA ALA A 327 24.27 29.23 -13.83
C ALA A 327 22.86 28.72 -14.11
N VAL A 328 22.74 27.49 -14.63
CA VAL A 328 21.49 26.76 -14.76
C VAL A 328 21.61 25.41 -14.07
N TYR A 329 20.59 25.07 -13.30
CA TYR A 329 20.44 23.84 -12.55
C TYR A 329 19.27 23.05 -13.12
N ILE A 330 19.52 21.80 -13.49
CA ILE A 330 18.53 20.88 -14.04
C ILE A 330 18.15 19.91 -12.94
N TRP A 331 16.87 19.92 -12.59
CA TRP A 331 16.29 19.13 -11.51
C TRP A 331 15.36 18.08 -12.10
N GLN A 332 15.41 16.87 -11.54
CA GLN A 332 14.49 15.79 -11.84
C GLN A 332 13.75 15.39 -10.57
N TYR A 333 12.44 15.16 -10.67
CA TYR A 333 11.66 14.66 -9.54
C TYR A 333 11.79 13.15 -9.41
N GLN A 334 11.95 12.67 -8.18
CA GLN A 334 12.06 11.24 -7.86
C GLN A 334 11.17 10.93 -6.67
N LEU A 335 10.56 9.74 -6.68
CA LEU A 335 9.81 9.20 -5.55
C LEU A 335 10.60 8.10 -4.88
N SER A 336 10.59 8.09 -3.56
CA SER A 336 11.26 7.11 -2.71
C SER A 336 10.30 6.39 -1.80
N LEU A 337 10.70 5.20 -1.33
CA LEU A 337 10.17 4.56 -0.13
C LEU A 337 11.31 4.53 0.89
N GLY A 338 11.12 5.25 2.00
CA GLY A 338 12.22 5.53 2.91
C GLY A 338 13.38 6.23 2.19
N SER A 339 14.58 5.65 2.29
CA SER A 339 15.79 6.18 1.66
C SER A 339 16.01 5.73 0.22
N GLU A 340 15.27 4.73 -0.26
CA GLU A 340 15.48 4.16 -1.60
C GLU A 340 14.66 4.91 -2.63
N ALA A 341 15.30 5.46 -3.66
CA ALA A 341 14.60 6.00 -4.82
C ALA A 341 14.01 4.85 -5.65
N VAL A 342 12.70 4.91 -5.90
CA VAL A 342 11.93 3.81 -6.50
C VAL A 342 11.36 4.20 -7.88
N LEU A 343 10.97 5.46 -8.07
CA LEU A 343 10.44 5.95 -9.35
C LEU A 343 11.17 7.22 -9.77
N PHE A 344 11.76 7.21 -10.95
CA PHE A 344 12.35 8.38 -11.59
C PHE A 344 11.34 9.00 -12.54
N CYS A 345 10.82 10.17 -12.18
CA CYS A 345 9.76 10.83 -12.93
C CYS A 345 10.31 11.49 -14.19
N ARG A 346 9.46 11.61 -15.20
CA ARG A 346 9.85 12.18 -16.51
C ARG A 346 10.12 13.68 -16.51
N ASP A 347 9.58 14.41 -15.53
CA ASP A 347 9.58 15.88 -15.54
C ASP A 347 10.94 16.46 -15.12
N LEU A 348 11.46 17.35 -15.96
CA LEU A 348 12.64 18.16 -15.68
C LEU A 348 12.26 19.61 -15.38
N LYS A 349 12.98 20.25 -14.44
CA LYS A 349 12.86 21.68 -14.15
C LYS A 349 14.21 22.35 -14.26
N PHE A 350 14.24 23.49 -14.95
CA PHE A 350 15.40 24.33 -15.11
C PHE A 350 15.28 25.53 -14.18
N LYS A 351 16.34 25.83 -13.43
CA LYS A 351 16.40 26.98 -12.53
C LYS A 351 17.72 27.71 -12.70
N ASP A 352 17.71 29.01 -12.45
CA ASP A 352 18.89 29.88 -12.38
C ASP A 352 19.57 29.88 -10.99
N ASN A 353 18.96 29.22 -10.01
CA ASN A 353 19.44 29.16 -8.64
C ASN A 353 19.56 27.71 -8.13
N PRO A 354 20.46 27.45 -7.16
CA PRO A 354 20.73 26.10 -6.66
C PRO A 354 19.64 25.56 -5.72
N LYS A 355 18.54 26.30 -5.50
CA LYS A 355 17.46 25.82 -4.62
C LYS A 355 16.53 24.90 -5.41
N PRO A 356 16.18 23.71 -4.89
CA PRO A 356 15.26 22.81 -5.56
C PRO A 356 13.92 23.49 -5.85
N PRO A 357 13.20 23.09 -6.90
CA PRO A 357 11.79 23.45 -7.06
C PRO A 357 10.98 23.03 -5.81
N THR A 358 9.92 23.79 -5.51
CA THR A 358 9.04 23.53 -4.36
C THR A 358 7.75 22.81 -4.76
N ALA A 359 7.27 23.03 -5.98
CA ALA A 359 6.08 22.39 -6.50
C ALA A 359 6.35 20.92 -6.85
N SER A 360 5.42 20.04 -6.47
CA SER A 360 5.38 18.65 -6.95
C SER A 360 4.83 18.63 -8.38
N PRO A 361 5.33 17.76 -9.28
CA PRO A 361 4.73 17.59 -10.61
C PRO A 361 3.31 16.96 -10.55
N PHE A 362 2.91 16.45 -9.38
CA PHE A 362 1.63 15.78 -9.16
C PHE A 362 0.57 16.66 -8.49
N SER A 363 0.83 17.94 -8.24
CA SER A 363 -0.19 18.87 -7.76
C SER A 363 -1.06 19.34 -8.91
N SER A 364 -2.30 18.84 -8.97
CA SER A 364 -3.41 19.42 -9.75
C SER A 364 -4.43 20.03 -8.81
#